data_AF-A0A2V5R5A2-F1
#
_entry.id   AF-A0A2V5R5A2-F1
#
_cell.length_a   1.000
_cell.length_b   1.000
_cell.length_c   1.000
_cell.angle_alpha   90.00
_cell.angle_beta   90.00
_cell.angle_gamma   90.00
#
_symmetry.space_group_name_H-M   'P 1'
#
loop_
_entity.id
_entity.type
_entity.pdbx_description
1 polymer ?
#
loop_
_entity_poly.entity_id
_entity_poly.type
_entity_poly.pdbx_seq_one_letter_code
_entity_poly.pdbx_strand_id
1 'polypeptide(L)'
;MSQRSWRGASPIPGYFTEAKPPKKFSIILFFSSADFLAYDRVSEEFIYPVHRKILLGTAFFALIVPSALADLFPGSGPVVSGKVARLRLGRAAAPKNAPLSVRRAIWAANQLRSKPYRYGGGHKSFDDRGYDCSGTISYVLGAAGLIPSPLSSTEFRSYGERGPGRWITVYAREGHTFAVIAGLRLDTTPFDHYTGKWAPRWQSTDRPPRGFDARHPVGL
;
A
#
# COMPACT_ATOMS: atom_id res chain seq x y z
N MET A 1 52.84 -20.39 24.96
CA MET A 1 53.70 -19.40 25.64
C MET A 1 53.88 -18.22 24.68
N SER A 2 53.77 -16.92 25.01
CA SER A 2 53.41 -16.20 26.26
C SER A 2 52.77 -14.86 25.82
N GLN A 3 51.52 -14.52 26.15
CA GLN A 3 51.17 -13.70 27.33
C GLN A 3 52.22 -12.64 27.72
N ARG A 4 51.89 -11.35 27.57
CA ARG A 4 52.16 -10.35 28.63
C ARG A 4 51.27 -9.10 28.52
N SER A 5 50.70 -8.71 29.65
CA SER A 5 49.83 -7.55 29.85
C SER A 5 50.41 -6.61 30.92
N TRP A 6 50.06 -5.32 30.85
CA TRP A 6 50.19 -4.28 31.89
C TRP A 6 49.08 -3.23 31.56
N ARG A 7 48.08 -2.87 32.38
CA ARG A 7 48.02 -2.31 33.76
C ARG A 7 49.00 -1.12 33.93
N GLY A 8 48.68 0.13 34.29
CA GLY A 8 47.47 0.94 34.62
C GLY A 8 47.95 2.41 34.88
N ALA A 9 47.19 3.43 35.29
CA ALA A 9 45.76 3.65 35.56
C ALA A 9 45.44 5.19 35.57
N SER A 10 44.22 5.60 35.96
CA SER A 10 43.70 6.99 36.01
C SER A 10 44.07 7.75 37.34
N PRO A 11 43.74 9.06 37.60
CA PRO A 11 42.39 9.71 37.55
C PRO A 11 42.29 11.20 37.06
N ILE A 12 41.21 11.66 36.37
CA ILE A 12 40.04 12.51 36.81
C ILE A 12 40.36 14.02 37.05
N PRO A 13 39.47 15.05 36.82
CA PRO A 13 38.08 15.12 36.26
C PRO A 13 38.00 15.92 34.93
N GLY A 14 36.87 16.18 34.25
CA GLY A 14 35.44 15.80 34.41
C GLY A 14 34.54 16.90 33.80
N TYR A 15 33.39 16.56 33.19
CA TYR A 15 32.20 17.42 33.01
C TYR A 15 31.01 16.57 32.53
N PHE A 16 29.81 16.87 33.03
CA PHE A 16 28.62 16.02 32.92
C PHE A 16 27.50 16.80 32.22
N THR A 17 26.95 16.30 31.11
CA THR A 17 25.61 16.66 30.64
C THR A 17 24.91 15.43 30.08
N GLU A 18 23.69 15.19 30.55
CA GLU A 18 22.93 13.96 30.34
C GLU A 18 21.85 14.17 29.26
N ALA A 19 21.84 13.34 28.22
CA ALA A 19 20.87 13.44 27.13
C ALA A 19 19.57 12.69 27.46
N LYS A 20 18.44 13.40 27.52
CA LYS A 20 17.15 12.87 27.96
C LYS A 20 16.32 12.34 26.77
N PRO A 21 15.85 11.08 26.78
CA PRO A 21 15.09 10.51 25.66
C PRO A 21 13.62 10.99 25.63
N PRO A 22 12.98 11.02 24.44
CA PRO A 22 11.62 11.51 24.27
C PRO A 22 10.56 10.57 24.89
N LYS A 23 9.47 11.17 25.40
CA LYS A 23 8.38 10.47 26.09
C LYS A 23 7.48 9.72 25.11
N LYS A 24 7.09 8.49 25.49
CA LYS A 24 6.03 7.72 24.82
C LYS A 24 4.68 8.39 25.05
N PHE A 25 3.91 8.62 23.99
CA PHE A 25 2.47 8.90 24.08
C PHE A 25 1.69 7.63 23.74
N SER A 26 0.81 7.20 24.65
CA SER A 26 -0.14 6.12 24.43
C SER A 26 -1.54 6.72 24.56
N ILE A 27 -2.27 6.82 23.44
CA ILE A 27 -3.67 7.25 23.44
C ILE A 27 -4.52 6.00 23.67
N ILE A 28 -5.11 5.89 24.85
CA ILE A 28 -6.14 4.91 25.16
C ILE A 28 -7.48 5.63 25.09
N LEU A 29 -8.31 5.28 24.10
CA LEU A 29 -9.69 5.75 24.02
C LEU A 29 -10.58 4.83 24.83
N PHE A 30 -11.11 5.31 25.95
CA PHE A 30 -12.25 4.71 26.62
C PHE A 30 -13.50 5.54 26.32
N PHE A 31 -14.51 4.90 25.75
CA PHE A 31 -15.86 5.46 25.67
C PHE A 31 -16.57 5.24 27.01
N SER A 32 -17.31 6.24 27.48
CA SER A 32 -18.38 6.08 28.45
C SER A 32 -19.62 6.86 27.98
N SER A 33 -20.79 6.35 28.33
CA SER A 33 -22.08 6.67 27.74
C SER A 33 -22.95 7.61 28.60
N ALA A 34 -23.85 8.35 27.94
CA ALA A 34 -24.84 9.30 28.51
C ALA A 34 -24.19 10.56 29.15
N ASP A 35 -24.81 11.74 29.22
CA ASP A 35 -26.22 12.16 29.11
C ASP A 35 -26.36 13.28 28.04
N PHE A 36 -27.40 13.45 27.22
CA PHE A 36 -28.84 13.69 27.41
C PHE A 36 -29.23 14.85 28.36
N LEU A 37 -29.76 15.94 27.75
CA LEU A 37 -30.41 17.12 28.33
C LEU A 37 -29.57 18.08 29.21
N ALA A 38 -29.34 19.29 28.69
CA ALA A 38 -30.10 20.48 29.13
C ALA A 38 -29.68 21.72 28.32
N TYR A 39 -30.65 22.35 27.65
CA TYR A 39 -30.51 23.69 27.08
C TYR A 39 -31.08 24.68 28.11
N ASP A 40 -30.24 25.47 28.77
CA ASP A 40 -30.65 26.84 29.15
C ASP A 40 -29.48 27.77 29.54
N ARG A 41 -29.63 29.04 29.15
CA ARG A 41 -28.93 30.26 29.60
C ARG A 41 -27.41 30.26 29.84
N VAL A 42 -26.68 30.80 28.85
CA VAL A 42 -25.60 31.79 29.08
C VAL A 42 -25.88 33.03 28.20
N SER A 43 -25.51 34.21 28.70
CA SER A 43 -25.99 35.53 28.29
C SER A 43 -25.58 36.03 26.89
N GLU A 44 -26.43 36.87 26.29
CA GLU A 44 -26.16 37.63 25.06
C GLU A 44 -25.11 38.73 25.26
N GLU A 45 -23.83 38.38 25.35
CA GLU A 45 -22.78 39.42 25.38
C GLU A 45 -21.43 38.97 24.82
N PHE A 46 -21.38 38.64 23.51
CA PHE A 46 -20.15 38.79 22.71
C PHE A 46 -20.45 38.87 21.20
N ILE A 47 -21.11 39.94 20.76
CA ILE A 47 -21.25 40.25 19.33
C ILE A 47 -19.91 40.73 18.79
N TYR A 48 -19.21 39.87 18.03
CA TYR A 48 -18.20 40.30 17.06
C TYR A 48 -18.65 39.96 15.63
N PRO A 49 -18.74 40.95 14.72
CA PRO A 49 -19.43 40.79 13.44
C PRO A 49 -18.52 40.22 12.34
N VAL A 50 -18.04 38.98 12.49
CA VAL A 50 -17.21 38.31 11.46
C VAL A 50 -18.01 37.27 10.67
N HIS A 51 -18.85 37.82 9.80
CA HIS A 51 -19.26 37.29 8.50
C HIS A 51 -19.72 35.81 8.39
N ARG A 52 -21.03 35.67 8.11
CA ARG A 52 -21.78 34.51 7.56
C ARG A 52 -21.17 33.80 6.31
N LYS A 53 -19.96 34.15 5.87
CA LYS A 53 -19.26 33.60 4.69
C LYS A 53 -18.40 32.36 4.99
N ILE A 54 -18.04 32.08 6.25
CA ILE A 54 -17.16 30.94 6.56
C ILE A 54 -17.92 29.60 6.52
N LEU A 55 -19.24 29.59 6.77
CA LEU A 55 -20.07 28.37 6.77
C LEU A 55 -20.34 27.74 5.39
N LEU A 56 -19.88 28.34 4.28
CA LEU A 56 -19.99 27.78 2.93
C LEU A 56 -18.66 27.22 2.40
N GLY A 57 -17.54 27.42 3.10
CA GLY A 57 -16.21 27.01 2.63
C GLY A 57 -15.84 25.54 2.91
N THR A 58 -16.44 24.91 3.92
CA THR A 58 -16.05 23.57 4.40
C THR A 58 -16.72 22.41 3.66
N ALA A 59 -17.77 22.66 2.86
CA ALA A 59 -18.46 21.61 2.10
C ALA A 59 -17.82 21.30 0.73
N PHE A 60 -17.01 22.21 0.16
CA PHE A 60 -16.49 22.06 -1.21
C PHE A 60 -15.23 21.20 -1.34
N PHE A 61 -14.44 21.04 -0.28
CA PHE A 61 -13.21 20.23 -0.31
C PHE A 61 -13.44 18.72 -0.13
N ALA A 62 -14.60 18.30 0.40
CA ALA A 62 -14.90 16.88 0.65
C ALA A 62 -15.37 16.11 -0.61
N LEU A 63 -15.78 16.79 -1.67
CA LEU A 63 -16.49 16.17 -2.81
C LEU A 63 -15.65 15.99 -4.09
N ILE A 64 -14.49 16.66 -4.20
CA ILE A 64 -13.71 16.69 -5.46
C ILE A 64 -12.64 15.59 -5.51
N VAL A 65 -12.11 15.15 -4.35
CA VAL A 65 -11.05 14.14 -4.25
C VAL A 65 -11.51 12.69 -4.54
N PRO A 66 -12.73 12.24 -4.18
CA PRO A 66 -13.13 10.84 -4.39
C PRO A 66 -13.23 10.42 -5.87
N SER A 67 -13.60 11.32 -6.77
CA SER A 67 -13.95 10.98 -8.16
C SER A 67 -12.75 10.52 -8.98
N ALA A 68 -11.60 11.19 -8.88
CA ALA A 68 -10.43 10.88 -9.70
C ALA A 68 -9.86 9.46 -9.45
N LEU A 69 -9.95 8.95 -8.22
CA LEU A 69 -9.57 7.56 -7.89
C LEU A 69 -10.64 6.55 -8.32
N ALA A 70 -11.91 6.94 -8.31
CA ALA A 70 -13.01 6.10 -8.81
C ALA A 70 -12.98 5.95 -10.35
N ASP A 71 -12.58 7.01 -11.07
CA ASP A 71 -12.44 6.99 -12.53
C ASP A 71 -11.18 6.22 -12.99
N LEU A 72 -10.11 6.22 -12.18
CA LEU A 72 -8.87 5.50 -12.48
C LEU A 72 -9.06 3.97 -12.46
N PHE A 73 -9.87 3.45 -11.54
CA PHE A 73 -9.96 2.02 -11.25
C PHE A 73 -11.34 1.42 -11.58
N PRO A 74 -11.40 0.26 -12.28
CA PRO A 74 -12.64 -0.30 -12.77
C PRO A 74 -13.50 -0.85 -11.62
N GLY A 75 -14.70 -0.29 -11.48
CA GLY A 75 -15.70 -0.77 -10.51
C GLY A 75 -16.25 -2.17 -10.82
N SER A 76 -16.10 -2.65 -12.06
CA SER A 76 -16.54 -3.99 -12.50
C SER A 76 -15.62 -4.57 -13.58
N GLY A 77 -15.76 -5.87 -13.85
CA GLY A 77 -14.97 -6.55 -14.87
C GLY A 77 -15.32 -8.03 -15.01
N PRO A 78 -14.60 -8.77 -15.88
CA PRO A 78 -14.88 -10.18 -16.14
C PRO A 78 -14.71 -11.04 -14.89
N VAL A 79 -15.59 -12.04 -14.74
CA VAL A 79 -15.59 -13.00 -13.63
C VAL A 79 -15.64 -14.45 -14.10
N VAL A 80 -15.26 -15.38 -13.23
CA VAL A 80 -15.24 -16.83 -13.47
C VAL A 80 -15.67 -17.60 -12.22
N SER A 81 -16.25 -18.79 -12.38
CA SER A 81 -16.53 -19.72 -11.28
C SER A 81 -15.24 -20.34 -10.71
N GLY A 82 -15.28 -20.82 -9.47
CA GLY A 82 -14.14 -21.42 -8.78
C GLY A 82 -13.39 -20.45 -7.86
N LYS A 83 -12.15 -20.80 -7.49
CA LYS A 83 -11.29 -20.06 -6.56
C LYS A 83 -10.07 -19.38 -7.23
N VAL A 84 -9.81 -19.67 -8.50
CA VAL A 84 -8.59 -19.25 -9.24
C VAL A 84 -8.97 -18.35 -10.40
N ALA A 85 -8.20 -17.29 -10.65
CA ALA A 85 -8.42 -16.39 -11.77
C ALA A 85 -8.13 -17.09 -13.11
N ARG A 86 -8.86 -16.73 -14.18
CA ARG A 86 -8.67 -17.35 -15.50
C ARG A 86 -8.19 -16.34 -16.54
N LEU A 87 -6.99 -16.56 -17.06
CA LEU A 87 -6.37 -15.75 -18.12
C LEU A 87 -6.87 -16.20 -19.50
N ARG A 88 -7.31 -15.26 -20.35
CA ARG A 88 -7.57 -15.48 -21.78
C ARG A 88 -7.14 -14.24 -22.58
N LEU A 89 -6.37 -14.42 -23.66
CA LEU A 89 -5.89 -13.32 -24.53
C LEU A 89 -5.19 -12.18 -23.74
N GLY A 90 -4.45 -12.56 -22.69
CA GLY A 90 -3.77 -11.63 -21.78
C GLY A 90 -4.69 -10.89 -20.80
N ARG A 91 -6.00 -11.11 -20.78
CA ARG A 91 -6.96 -10.51 -19.83
C ARG A 91 -7.45 -11.56 -18.83
N ALA A 92 -7.41 -11.24 -17.53
CA ALA A 92 -7.83 -12.14 -16.46
C ALA A 92 -9.27 -11.89 -16.02
N ALA A 93 -10.03 -12.98 -15.83
CA ALA A 93 -11.33 -13.00 -15.18
C ALA A 93 -11.19 -13.37 -13.70
N ALA A 94 -11.78 -12.57 -12.81
CA ALA A 94 -11.66 -12.73 -11.36
C ALA A 94 -12.62 -13.82 -10.81
N PRO A 95 -12.27 -14.58 -9.77
CA PRO A 95 -13.19 -15.54 -9.17
C PRO A 95 -14.44 -14.83 -8.62
N LYS A 96 -15.65 -15.31 -8.97
CA LYS A 96 -16.93 -14.66 -8.61
C LYS A 96 -17.08 -14.45 -7.11
N ASN A 97 -16.59 -15.41 -6.31
CA ASN A 97 -16.69 -15.43 -4.86
C ASN A 97 -15.43 -14.88 -4.16
N ALA A 98 -14.50 -14.27 -4.89
CA ALA A 98 -13.36 -13.58 -4.28
C ALA A 98 -13.79 -12.26 -3.61
N PRO A 99 -13.10 -11.83 -2.53
CA PRO A 99 -13.29 -10.51 -1.93
C PRO A 99 -13.24 -9.39 -2.96
N LEU A 100 -14.00 -8.31 -2.74
CA LEU A 100 -14.10 -7.21 -3.73
C LEU A 100 -12.74 -6.57 -4.04
N SER A 101 -11.87 -6.44 -3.03
CA SER A 101 -10.48 -6.00 -3.17
C SER A 101 -9.69 -6.84 -4.19
N VAL A 102 -9.77 -8.17 -4.08
CA VAL A 102 -9.12 -9.13 -4.98
C VAL A 102 -9.66 -9.00 -6.41
N ARG A 103 -10.99 -8.84 -6.55
CA ARG A 103 -11.61 -8.63 -7.87
C ARG A 103 -11.16 -7.31 -8.51
N ARG A 104 -11.12 -6.21 -7.74
CA ARG A 104 -10.60 -4.91 -8.18
C ARG A 104 -9.12 -4.98 -8.58
N ALA A 105 -8.26 -5.65 -7.81
CA ALA A 105 -6.86 -5.87 -8.18
C ALA A 105 -6.72 -6.53 -9.55
N ILE A 106 -7.52 -7.58 -9.81
CA ILE A 106 -7.50 -8.30 -11.09
C ILE A 106 -7.99 -7.43 -12.24
N TRP A 107 -9.05 -6.65 -12.03
CA TRP A 107 -9.60 -5.77 -13.05
C TRP A 107 -8.66 -4.59 -13.37
N ALA A 108 -8.00 -4.01 -12.36
CA ALA A 108 -7.00 -2.97 -12.52
C ALA A 108 -5.76 -3.47 -13.28
N ALA A 109 -5.24 -4.65 -12.94
CA ALA A 109 -4.14 -5.29 -13.66
C ALA A 109 -4.42 -5.46 -15.17
N ASN A 110 -5.69 -5.63 -15.56
CA ASN A 110 -6.07 -5.70 -16.98
C ASN A 110 -5.90 -4.37 -17.74
N GLN A 111 -6.00 -3.21 -17.07
CA GLN A 111 -5.75 -1.90 -17.70
C GLN A 111 -4.26 -1.70 -18.00
N LEU A 112 -3.37 -2.28 -17.19
CA LEU A 112 -1.92 -2.11 -17.36
C LEU A 112 -1.36 -2.83 -18.61
N ARG A 113 -2.11 -3.76 -19.22
CA ARG A 113 -1.65 -4.56 -20.40
C ARG A 113 -1.12 -3.72 -21.57
N SER A 114 -1.61 -2.49 -21.74
CA SER A 114 -1.19 -1.56 -22.80
C SER A 114 -0.16 -0.52 -22.35
N LYS A 115 0.19 -0.49 -21.06
CA LYS A 115 1.17 0.45 -20.50
C LYS A 115 2.59 -0.11 -20.66
N PRO A 116 3.57 0.71 -21.08
CA PRO A 116 4.97 0.31 -21.14
C PRO A 116 5.58 0.16 -19.73
N TYR A 117 6.70 -0.56 -19.63
CA TYR A 117 7.57 -0.43 -18.48
C TYR A 117 8.25 0.95 -18.47
N ARG A 118 8.32 1.60 -17.32
CA ARG A 118 9.16 2.78 -17.11
C ARG A 118 9.76 2.73 -15.71
N TYR A 119 11.08 2.82 -15.59
CA TYR A 119 11.75 2.93 -14.29
C TYR A 119 11.24 4.15 -13.51
N GLY A 120 10.88 3.99 -12.24
CA GLY A 120 10.22 5.03 -11.43
C GLY A 120 8.77 5.33 -11.85
N GLY A 121 8.17 4.53 -12.73
CA GLY A 121 6.79 4.69 -13.20
C GLY A 121 5.77 4.23 -12.16
N GLY A 122 4.76 5.06 -11.88
CA GLY A 122 3.72 4.78 -10.89
C GLY A 122 4.09 5.09 -9.44
N HIS A 123 5.19 5.81 -9.19
CA HIS A 123 5.64 6.19 -7.84
C HIS A 123 5.21 7.58 -7.36
N LYS A 124 4.88 8.49 -8.28
CA LYS A 124 4.36 9.83 -7.90
C LYS A 124 2.87 9.80 -7.56
N SER A 125 2.12 8.90 -8.20
CA SER A 125 0.68 8.68 -8.05
C SER A 125 0.34 7.33 -8.68
N PHE A 126 -0.89 6.86 -8.48
CA PHE A 126 -1.40 5.68 -9.18
C PHE A 126 -1.75 5.94 -10.65
N ASP A 127 -1.80 7.18 -11.14
CA ASP A 127 -2.00 7.45 -12.58
C ASP A 127 -0.69 7.86 -13.26
N ASP A 128 -0.16 6.94 -14.07
CA ASP A 128 1.05 7.15 -14.84
C ASP A 128 0.94 6.58 -16.27
N ARG A 129 1.80 7.11 -17.16
CA ARG A 129 1.96 6.69 -18.56
C ARG A 129 2.70 5.36 -18.71
N GLY A 130 3.43 4.92 -17.69
CA GLY A 130 4.13 3.64 -17.64
C GLY A 130 4.54 3.29 -16.21
N TYR A 131 4.80 2.01 -15.93
CA TYR A 131 4.97 1.50 -14.57
C TYR A 131 6.21 0.61 -14.46
N ASP A 132 6.96 0.70 -13.35
CA ASP A 132 7.97 -0.30 -13.02
C ASP A 132 7.37 -1.49 -12.25
N CYS A 133 8.20 -2.42 -11.79
CA CYS A 133 7.75 -3.60 -11.04
C CYS A 133 6.95 -3.22 -9.78
N SER A 134 7.46 -2.28 -8.99
CA SER A 134 6.82 -1.78 -7.77
C SER A 134 5.63 -0.87 -8.04
N GLY A 135 5.68 0.00 -9.05
CA GLY A 135 4.54 0.79 -9.49
C GLY A 135 3.39 -0.09 -9.99
N THR A 136 3.69 -1.21 -10.67
CA THR A 136 2.71 -2.20 -11.13
C THR A 136 1.96 -2.86 -9.98
N ILE A 137 2.69 -3.33 -8.96
CA ILE A 137 2.07 -3.94 -7.78
C ILE A 137 1.34 -2.89 -6.93
N SER A 138 1.90 -1.68 -6.85
CA SER A 138 1.24 -0.54 -6.19
C SER A 138 -0.10 -0.17 -6.83
N TYR A 139 -0.16 -0.10 -8.16
CA TYR A 139 -1.38 0.22 -8.91
C TYR A 139 -2.54 -0.72 -8.54
N VAL A 140 -2.28 -2.03 -8.54
CA VAL A 140 -3.34 -3.03 -8.30
C VAL A 140 -3.74 -3.14 -6.82
N LEU A 141 -2.83 -2.85 -5.89
CA LEU A 141 -3.14 -2.77 -4.47
C LEU A 141 -3.87 -1.47 -4.11
N GLY A 142 -3.52 -0.35 -4.75
CA GLY A 142 -4.26 0.92 -4.65
C GLY A 142 -5.70 0.75 -5.16
N ALA A 143 -5.87 0.13 -6.33
CA ALA A 143 -7.19 -0.23 -6.88
C ALA A 143 -8.03 -1.12 -5.95
N ALA A 144 -7.36 -2.00 -5.21
CA ALA A 144 -7.99 -2.89 -4.25
C ALA A 144 -8.35 -2.21 -2.92
N GLY A 145 -7.89 -0.97 -2.69
CA GLY A 145 -8.02 -0.27 -1.40
C GLY A 145 -7.09 -0.81 -0.31
N LEU A 146 -5.96 -1.42 -0.70
CA LEU A 146 -5.05 -2.16 0.20
C LEU A 146 -3.75 -1.42 0.52
N ILE A 147 -3.48 -0.30 -0.17
CA ILE A 147 -2.45 0.71 0.17
C ILE A 147 -2.97 2.10 -0.18
N PRO A 148 -2.64 3.16 0.60
CA PRO A 148 -3.05 4.53 0.31
C PRO A 148 -2.13 5.26 -0.70
N SER A 149 -0.90 4.78 -0.86
CA SER A 149 0.14 5.37 -1.71
C SER A 149 1.01 4.27 -2.35
N PRO A 150 1.71 4.55 -3.46
CA PRO A 150 2.69 3.62 -4.02
C PRO A 150 3.82 3.27 -3.04
N LEU A 151 4.36 2.06 -3.18
CA LEU A 151 5.49 1.52 -2.41
C LEU A 151 6.56 1.00 -3.35
N SER A 152 7.83 1.18 -2.98
CA SER A 152 9.00 0.58 -3.62
C SER A 152 9.09 -0.94 -3.37
N SER A 153 9.89 -1.63 -4.20
CA SER A 153 10.16 -3.07 -4.01
C SER A 153 10.79 -3.38 -2.65
N THR A 154 11.57 -2.45 -2.09
CA THR A 154 12.15 -2.55 -0.75
C THR A 154 11.10 -2.37 0.35
N GLU A 155 10.21 -1.39 0.25
CA GLU A 155 9.11 -1.20 1.21
C GLU A 155 8.14 -2.37 1.21
N PHE A 156 7.86 -2.97 0.04
CA PHE A 156 7.03 -4.17 -0.05
C PHE A 156 7.56 -5.35 0.76
N ARG A 157 8.85 -5.43 1.09
CA ARG A 157 9.41 -6.47 1.97
C ARG A 157 8.85 -6.41 3.40
N SER A 158 8.32 -5.25 3.80
CA SER A 158 7.70 -4.98 5.10
C SER A 158 6.17 -4.81 5.04
N TYR A 159 5.56 -4.93 3.86
CA TYR A 159 4.11 -4.78 3.66
C TYR A 159 3.29 -5.91 4.33
N GLY A 160 2.17 -5.55 4.97
CA GLY A 160 1.19 -6.52 5.51
C GLY A 160 1.79 -7.59 6.41
N GLU A 161 1.33 -8.84 6.30
CA GLU A 161 1.86 -9.98 7.05
C GLU A 161 2.93 -10.78 6.26
N ARG A 162 3.72 -11.59 6.97
CA ARG A 162 4.75 -12.46 6.37
C ARG A 162 4.15 -13.77 5.88
N GLY A 163 4.69 -14.30 4.80
CA GLY A 163 4.28 -15.56 4.18
C GLY A 163 3.24 -15.36 3.06
N PRO A 164 2.83 -16.47 2.41
CA PRO A 164 1.83 -16.44 1.36
C PRO A 164 0.42 -16.15 1.90
N GLY A 165 -0.30 -15.23 1.25
CA GLY A 165 -1.72 -14.95 1.51
C GLY A 165 -2.64 -15.88 0.74
N ARG A 166 -3.93 -15.91 1.09
CA ARG A 166 -4.91 -16.83 0.48
C ARG A 166 -5.32 -16.40 -0.92
N TRP A 167 -5.37 -15.10 -1.17
CA TRP A 167 -5.77 -14.48 -2.43
C TRP A 167 -4.68 -13.64 -3.07
N ILE A 168 -3.85 -12.95 -2.29
CA ILE A 168 -2.80 -12.07 -2.79
C ILE A 168 -1.51 -12.39 -2.05
N THR A 169 -0.47 -12.79 -2.78
CA THR A 169 0.90 -12.80 -2.26
C THR A 169 1.76 -11.87 -3.10
N VAL A 170 2.36 -10.87 -2.46
CA VAL A 170 3.43 -10.05 -3.00
C VAL A 170 4.75 -10.75 -2.71
N TYR A 171 5.59 -10.90 -3.72
CA TYR A 171 6.94 -11.44 -3.60
C TYR A 171 7.91 -10.30 -3.85
N ALA A 172 8.56 -9.82 -2.79
CA ALA A 172 9.36 -8.60 -2.80
C ALA A 172 10.83 -8.85 -2.46
N ARG A 173 11.73 -8.14 -3.11
CA ARG A 173 13.16 -8.08 -2.77
C ARG A 173 13.72 -6.73 -3.19
N GLU A 174 14.96 -6.47 -2.85
CA GLU A 174 15.66 -5.28 -3.36
C GLU A 174 15.73 -5.32 -4.90
N GLY A 175 15.25 -4.26 -5.54
CA GLY A 175 15.27 -4.09 -7.00
C GLY A 175 14.20 -4.87 -7.79
N HIS A 176 13.37 -5.73 -7.18
CA HIS A 176 12.24 -6.33 -7.89
C HIS A 176 11.07 -6.76 -6.98
N THR A 177 9.85 -6.63 -7.49
CA THR A 177 8.66 -7.20 -6.86
C THR A 177 7.66 -7.69 -7.91
N PHE A 178 6.92 -8.74 -7.58
CA PHE A 178 5.80 -9.25 -8.37
C PHE A 178 4.69 -9.73 -7.44
N ALA A 179 3.52 -10.10 -7.98
CA ALA A 179 2.44 -10.64 -7.16
C ALA A 179 1.77 -11.85 -7.80
N VAL A 180 1.26 -12.75 -6.98
CA VAL A 180 0.31 -13.79 -7.37
C VAL A 180 -1.05 -13.40 -6.81
N ILE A 181 -2.02 -13.17 -7.69
CA ILE A 181 -3.38 -12.71 -7.35
C ILE A 181 -4.37 -13.77 -7.83
N ALA A 182 -5.07 -14.40 -6.88
CA ALA A 182 -5.96 -15.55 -7.07
C ALA A 182 -5.33 -16.64 -7.97
N GLY A 183 -4.05 -16.96 -7.72
CA GLY A 183 -3.29 -17.98 -8.44
C GLY A 183 -2.69 -17.54 -9.79
N LEU A 184 -2.80 -16.28 -10.19
CA LEU A 184 -2.24 -15.77 -11.44
C LEU A 184 -1.10 -14.77 -11.18
N ARG A 185 0.06 -14.95 -11.83
CA ARG A 185 1.24 -14.07 -11.67
C ARG A 185 1.08 -12.77 -12.46
N LEU A 186 1.17 -11.64 -11.76
CA LEU A 186 1.36 -10.30 -12.32
C LEU A 186 2.82 -9.90 -12.15
N ASP A 187 3.53 -9.67 -13.27
CA ASP A 187 4.96 -9.34 -13.28
C ASP A 187 5.28 -8.44 -14.47
N THR A 188 6.26 -7.55 -14.33
CA THR A 188 6.80 -6.74 -15.43
C THR A 188 7.86 -7.49 -16.25
N THR A 189 8.46 -8.53 -15.66
CA THR A 189 9.52 -9.34 -16.23
C THR A 189 8.99 -10.74 -16.62
N PRO A 190 9.18 -11.20 -17.86
CA PRO A 190 8.98 -12.62 -18.17
C PRO A 190 10.04 -13.45 -17.42
N PHE A 191 9.70 -14.67 -17.02
CA PHE A 191 10.60 -15.56 -16.29
C PHE A 191 11.35 -16.54 -17.23
N ASP A 192 10.67 -16.97 -18.27
CA ASP A 192 11.00 -18.07 -19.18
C ASP A 192 11.46 -17.57 -20.56
N HIS A 193 10.81 -16.53 -21.10
CA HIS A 193 11.09 -16.01 -22.44
C HIS A 193 11.35 -14.50 -22.41
N TYR A 194 12.61 -14.10 -22.15
CA TYR A 194 13.00 -12.69 -22.18
C TYR A 194 13.19 -12.18 -23.61
N THR A 195 12.18 -11.48 -24.12
CA THR A 195 12.15 -10.86 -25.46
C THR A 195 12.63 -9.41 -25.48
N GLY A 196 13.45 -8.99 -24.50
CA GLY A 196 13.94 -7.60 -24.40
C GLY A 196 12.91 -6.55 -23.95
N LYS A 197 11.64 -6.93 -23.73
CA LYS A 197 10.54 -6.00 -23.45
C LYS A 197 9.87 -6.29 -22.11
N TRP A 198 10.32 -5.62 -21.05
CA TRP A 198 9.56 -5.52 -19.81
C TRP A 198 8.27 -4.70 -20.04
N ALA A 199 7.15 -5.13 -19.47
CA ALA A 199 5.91 -4.35 -19.34
C ALA A 199 4.96 -5.06 -18.37
N PRO A 200 4.16 -4.32 -17.57
CA PRO A 200 3.16 -4.92 -16.67
C PRO A 200 2.17 -5.80 -17.42
N ARG A 201 2.15 -7.09 -17.12
CA ARG A 201 1.21 -8.05 -17.71
C ARG A 201 0.98 -9.26 -16.82
N TRP A 202 -0.16 -9.89 -17.01
CA TRP A 202 -0.37 -11.26 -16.55
C TRP A 202 0.59 -12.21 -17.26
N GLN A 203 1.15 -13.14 -16.50
CA GLN A 203 2.09 -14.13 -16.96
C GLN A 203 1.44 -15.51 -16.84
N SER A 204 1.62 -16.34 -17.87
CA SER A 204 1.15 -17.74 -17.88
C SER A 204 2.11 -18.71 -17.19
N THR A 205 3.39 -18.33 -17.04
CA THR A 205 4.40 -19.14 -16.38
C THR A 205 4.47 -18.86 -14.89
N ASP A 206 4.82 -19.89 -14.12
CA ASP A 206 5.17 -19.76 -12.71
C ASP A 206 6.60 -19.18 -12.56
N ARG A 207 6.91 -18.60 -11.39
CA ARG A 207 8.26 -18.18 -10.99
C ARG A 207 8.51 -18.67 -9.56
N PRO A 208 9.46 -19.59 -9.34
CA PRO A 208 9.86 -19.98 -7.99
C PRO A 208 10.29 -18.73 -7.19
N PRO A 209 9.72 -18.48 -6.00
CA PRO A 209 9.94 -17.23 -5.25
C PRO A 209 11.28 -17.21 -4.50
N ARG A 210 12.31 -17.90 -4.99
CA ARG A 210 13.63 -17.97 -4.34
C ARG A 210 14.28 -16.59 -4.31
N GLY A 211 14.66 -16.15 -3.11
CA GLY A 211 15.24 -14.82 -2.88
C GLY A 211 14.21 -13.69 -2.87
N PHE A 212 12.93 -13.98 -2.65
CA PHE A 212 11.88 -12.99 -2.40
C PHE A 212 11.22 -13.22 -1.04
N ASP A 213 11.00 -12.13 -0.31
CA ASP A 213 10.15 -12.11 0.87
C ASP A 213 8.69 -12.20 0.42
N ALA A 214 8.01 -13.29 0.79
CA ALA A 214 6.57 -13.45 0.59
C ALA A 214 5.82 -12.62 1.64
N ARG A 215 4.94 -11.73 1.18
CA ARG A 215 4.11 -10.83 2.00
C ARG A 215 2.67 -10.83 1.50
N HIS A 216 1.69 -10.55 2.37
CA HIS A 216 0.29 -10.47 1.95
C HIS A 216 -0.52 -9.40 2.71
N PRO A 217 -1.61 -8.88 2.13
CA PRO A 217 -2.51 -7.96 2.83
C PRO A 217 -3.19 -8.68 4.00
N VAL A 218 -3.29 -8.02 5.15
CA VAL A 218 -3.94 -8.59 6.36
C VAL A 218 -5.38 -8.97 6.04
N GLY A 219 -5.75 -10.21 6.38
CA GLY A 219 -7.10 -10.75 6.15
C GLY A 219 -7.39 -11.26 4.73
N LEU A 220 -6.39 -11.37 3.84
CA LEU A 220 -6.55 -11.85 2.44
C LEU A 220 -5.65 -13.02 2.03
#